data_AF-A0A7K9IYH8-F1
#
_entry.id   AF-A0A7K9IYH8-F1
#
_cell.length_a   1.000
_cell.length_b   1.000
_cell.length_c   1.000
_cell.angle_alpha   90.00
_cell.angle_beta   90.00
_cell.angle_gamma   90.00
#
_symmetry.space_group_name_H-M   'P 1'
#
loop_
_entity.id
_entity.type
_entity.pdbx_description
1 polymer ?
#
loop_
_entity_poly.entity_id
_entity_poly.type
_entity_poly.pdbx_seq_one_letter_code
_entity_poly.pdbx_strand_id
1 'polypeptide(L)'
;MPRRFQTSPLPSLSIPGPLYSVHVLQVGFNSPRPDGSVLADGSVTLVAGGPLTLLVDTGGPWLRPHLPDLLATHGVTPAQVTHVVATHGHSDHVGNLNLFPD
;
A
#
# COMPACT_ATOMS: atom_id res chain seq x y z
N MET A 1 26.31 -16.69 -6.83
CA MET A 1 26.26 -16.45 -5.37
C MET A 1 24.89 -15.85 -5.05
N PRO A 2 24.08 -16.41 -4.13
CA PRO A 2 22.79 -15.83 -3.80
C PRO A 2 23.04 -14.48 -3.10
N ARG A 3 22.32 -13.43 -3.53
CA ARG A 3 22.36 -12.14 -2.84
C ARG A 3 21.85 -12.38 -1.42
N ARG A 4 22.70 -12.16 -0.42
CA ARG A 4 22.29 -12.10 0.98
C ARG A 4 21.55 -10.79 1.18
N PHE A 5 20.24 -10.86 1.34
CA PHE A 5 19.44 -9.71 1.74
C PHE A 5 19.43 -9.67 3.26
N GLN A 6 19.78 -8.50 3.82
CA GLN A 6 19.62 -8.22 5.24
C GLN A 6 18.41 -7.30 5.38
N THR A 7 17.38 -7.77 6.07
CA THR A 7 16.20 -6.97 6.39
C THR A 7 16.38 -6.34 7.77
N SER A 8 15.98 -5.08 7.90
CA SER A 8 15.91 -4.36 9.18
C SER A 8 14.52 -3.75 9.31
N PRO A 9 13.97 -3.60 10.52
CA PRO A 9 12.75 -2.84 10.71
C PRO A 9 12.92 -1.43 10.14
N LEU A 10 11.87 -0.91 9.50
CA LEU A 10 11.89 0.48 9.05
C LEU A 10 11.77 1.40 10.27
N PRO A 11 12.66 2.38 10.44
CA PRO A 11 12.55 3.38 11.51
C PRO A 11 11.38 4.36 11.24
N SER A 12 10.90 4.43 10.00
CA SER A 12 9.83 5.29 9.52
C SER A 12 9.01 4.57 8.46
N LEU A 13 7.73 4.93 8.31
CA LEU A 13 6.88 4.47 7.21
C LEU A 13 7.22 5.16 5.87
N SER A 14 8.40 5.75 5.76
CA SER A 14 8.85 6.49 4.60
C SER A 14 10.33 6.25 4.39
N ILE A 15 10.69 5.83 3.18
CA ILE A 15 12.06 5.61 2.74
C ILE A 15 12.32 6.60 1.61
N PRO A 16 13.00 7.73 1.88
CA PRO A 16 13.31 8.69 0.85
C PRO A 16 14.31 8.11 -0.14
N GLY A 17 14.16 8.44 -1.42
CA GLY A 17 15.12 8.12 -2.46
C GLY A 17 15.22 9.25 -3.50
N PRO A 18 16.31 9.27 -4.28
CA PRO A 18 16.62 10.40 -5.18
C PRO A 18 15.68 10.49 -6.40
N LEU A 19 15.09 9.37 -6.81
CA LEU A 19 14.11 9.32 -7.89
C LEU A 19 12.74 8.87 -7.38
N TYR A 20 12.71 7.78 -6.62
CA TYR A 20 11.50 7.28 -5.98
C TYR A 20 11.67 7.28 -4.47
N SER A 21 10.63 7.73 -3.77
CA SER A 21 10.43 7.51 -2.35
C SER A 21 9.35 6.44 -2.16
N VAL A 22 9.49 5.65 -1.11
CA VAL A 22 8.54 4.58 -0.75
C VAL A 22 7.85 4.97 0.55
N HIS A 23 6.52 4.93 0.56
CA HIS A 23 5.69 5.30 1.71
C HIS A 23 4.70 4.18 2.02
N VAL A 24 4.72 3.67 3.25
CA VAL A 24 3.70 2.73 3.72
C VAL A 24 2.50 3.56 4.19
N LEU A 25 1.45 3.60 3.37
CA LEU A 25 0.22 4.35 3.64
C LEU A 25 -0.61 3.67 4.73
N GLN A 26 -0.67 2.34 4.68
CA GLN A 26 -1.28 1.50 5.69
C GLN A 26 -0.34 0.35 6.03
N VAL A 27 -0.10 0.13 7.32
CA VAL A 27 0.57 -1.07 7.82
C VAL A 27 -0.49 -2.17 7.94
N GLY A 28 -0.30 -3.25 7.21
CA GLY A 28 -1.17 -4.42 7.28
C GLY A 28 -1.14 -5.06 8.66
N PHE A 29 -2.22 -5.73 9.01
CA PHE A 29 -2.38 -6.34 10.32
C PHE A 29 -3.22 -7.60 10.23
N ASN A 30 -3.08 -8.45 11.23
CA ASN A 30 -3.94 -9.59 11.48
C ASN A 30 -4.18 -9.66 13.00
N SER A 31 -5.44 -9.74 13.39
CA SER A 31 -5.85 -9.66 14.80
C SER A 31 -6.94 -10.71 15.06
N PRO A 32 -6.58 -11.85 15.65
CA PRO A 32 -7.54 -12.87 16.04
C PRO A 32 -8.56 -12.33 17.05
N ARG A 33 -9.80 -12.80 16.96
CA ARG A 33 -10.89 -12.47 17.87
C ARG A 33 -11.32 -13.68 18.70
N PRO A 34 -11.95 -13.48 19.88
CA PRO A 34 -12.39 -14.58 20.74
C PRO A 34 -13.40 -15.54 20.09
N ASP A 35 -14.15 -15.08 19.09
CA ASP A 35 -15.13 -15.88 18.34
C ASP A 35 -14.50 -16.76 17.23
N GLY A 36 -13.17 -16.76 17.12
CA GLY A 36 -12.43 -17.51 16.10
C GLY A 36 -12.31 -16.78 14.76
N SER A 37 -12.93 -15.62 14.59
CA SER A 37 -12.73 -14.76 13.42
C SER A 37 -11.40 -14.00 13.50
N VAL A 38 -10.98 -13.42 12.38
CA VAL A 38 -9.77 -12.58 12.28
C VAL A 38 -10.15 -11.26 11.65
N LEU A 39 -9.76 -10.15 12.28
CA LEU A 39 -9.74 -8.85 11.62
C LEU A 39 -8.38 -8.70 10.94
N ALA A 40 -8.37 -8.51 9.64
CA ALA A 40 -7.13 -8.36 8.88
C ALA A 40 -7.31 -7.32 7.77
N ASP A 41 -6.20 -6.70 7.39
CA ASP A 41 -6.09 -5.92 6.17
C ASP A 41 -4.65 -5.94 5.64
N GLY A 42 -4.50 -5.77 4.33
CA GLY A 42 -3.21 -5.70 3.66
C GLY A 42 -2.50 -4.37 3.92
N SER A 43 -1.17 -4.39 3.82
CA SER A 43 -0.40 -3.15 3.71
C SER A 43 -0.69 -2.48 2.37
N VAL A 44 -0.69 -1.15 2.35
CA VAL A 44 -0.78 -0.35 1.12
C VAL A 44 0.45 0.53 1.03
N THR A 45 1.17 0.47 -0.09
CA THR A 45 2.43 1.19 -0.27
C THR A 45 2.41 2.07 -1.51
N LEU A 46 2.74 3.36 -1.33
CA LEU A 46 2.94 4.32 -2.41
C LEU A 46 4.42 4.36 -2.79
N VAL A 47 4.69 4.34 -4.10
CA VAL A 47 6.00 4.62 -4.68
C VAL A 47 5.86 5.83 -5.60
N ALA A 48 6.51 6.95 -5.24
CA ALA A 48 6.28 8.24 -5.89
C ALA A 48 7.57 9.08 -6.01
N GLY A 49 7.51 10.17 -6.79
CA GLY A 49 8.62 11.11 -7.02
C GLY A 49 9.24 11.03 -8.42
N GLY A 50 9.09 9.88 -9.10
CA GLY A 50 9.54 9.68 -10.47
C GLY A 50 8.43 9.89 -11.51
N PRO A 51 8.67 9.47 -12.78
CA PRO A 51 7.68 9.58 -13.85
C PRO A 51 6.45 8.68 -13.66
N LEU A 52 6.56 7.66 -12.81
CA LEU A 52 5.46 6.77 -12.44
C LEU A 52 5.05 7.04 -10.98
N THR A 53 3.76 6.97 -10.71
CA THR A 53 3.22 6.99 -9.34
C THR A 53 2.49 5.68 -9.16
N LEU A 54 3.03 4.80 -8.31
CA LEU A 54 2.56 3.43 -8.18
C LEU A 54 1.97 3.17 -6.81
N LEU A 55 0.91 2.37 -6.79
CA LEU A 55 0.37 1.79 -5.57
C LEU A 55 0.63 0.28 -5.58
N VAL A 56 1.20 -0.25 -4.50
CA VAL A 56 1.33 -1.70 -4.28
C VAL A 56 0.26 -2.11 -3.29
N ASP A 57 -0.65 -2.96 -3.75
CA ASP A 57 -1.92 -3.31 -3.12
C ASP A 57 -2.83 -2.11 -2.82
N THR A 58 -4.08 -2.39 -2.43
CA THR A 58 -5.14 -1.39 -2.28
C THR A 58 -5.98 -1.56 -1.02
N GLY A 59 -5.60 -2.50 -0.15
CA GLY A 59 -6.37 -2.88 1.04
C GLY A 59 -7.70 -3.55 0.69
N GLY A 60 -8.49 -3.84 1.71
CA GLY A 60 -9.87 -4.33 1.55
C GLY A 60 -10.88 -3.23 1.21
N PRO A 61 -12.09 -3.59 0.76
CA PRO A 61 -13.13 -2.61 0.38
C PRO A 61 -13.49 -1.62 1.50
N TRP A 62 -13.29 -2.01 2.76
CA TRP A 62 -13.51 -1.17 3.94
C TRP A 62 -12.51 0.00 4.04
N LEU A 63 -11.35 -0.06 3.36
CA LEU A 63 -10.38 1.03 3.31
C LEU A 63 -10.79 2.17 2.36
N ARG A 64 -11.77 1.93 1.48
CA ARG A 64 -12.24 2.90 0.46
C ARG A 64 -12.38 4.35 0.94
N PRO A 65 -13.04 4.66 2.07
CA PRO A 65 -13.22 6.05 2.49
C PRO A 65 -11.91 6.75 2.89
N HIS A 66 -10.87 6.00 3.25
CA HIS A 66 -9.61 6.56 3.77
C HIS A 66 -8.46 6.52 2.77
N LEU A 67 -8.49 5.61 1.79
CA LEU A 67 -7.39 5.48 0.82
C LEU A 67 -7.08 6.80 0.07
N PRO A 68 -8.07 7.60 -0.38
CA PRO A 68 -7.80 8.91 -0.98
C PRO A 68 -7.11 9.89 -0.03
N ASP A 69 -7.52 9.92 1.25
CA ASP A 69 -6.91 10.79 2.26
C ASP A 69 -5.47 10.38 2.54
N LEU A 70 -5.20 9.07 2.63
CA LEU A 70 -3.85 8.54 2.80
C LEU A 70 -2.93 8.97 1.65
N LEU A 71 -3.40 8.88 0.40
CA LEU A 71 -2.65 9.38 -0.77
C LEU A 71 -2.44 10.90 -0.69
N ALA A 72 -3.46 11.65 -0.28
CA ALA A 72 -3.41 13.10 -0.18
C ALA A 72 -2.39 13.59 0.85
N THR A 73 -2.11 12.84 1.91
CA THR A 73 -1.02 13.17 2.86
C THR A 73 0.37 13.21 2.19
N HIS A 74 0.51 12.56 1.03
CA HIS A 74 1.70 12.56 0.18
C HIS A 74 1.53 13.42 -1.08
N GLY A 75 0.49 14.25 -1.17
CA GLY A 75 0.24 15.13 -2.32
C GLY A 75 -0.18 14.40 -3.60
N VAL A 76 -0.66 13.15 -3.47
CA VAL A 76 -1.11 12.32 -4.60
C VAL A 76 -2.63 12.20 -4.56
N THR A 77 -3.28 12.39 -5.70
CA THR A 77 -4.70 12.06 -5.90
C THR A 77 -4.84 10.69 -6.58
N PRO A 78 -5.98 9.99 -6.45
CA PRO A 78 -6.19 8.70 -7.12
C PRO A 78 -5.94 8.76 -8.64
N ALA A 79 -6.35 9.85 -9.31
CA ALA A 79 -6.15 10.03 -10.74
C ALA A 79 -4.68 10.24 -11.17
N GLN A 80 -3.77 10.50 -10.23
CA GLN A 80 -2.34 10.61 -10.50
C GLN A 80 -1.61 9.27 -10.34
N VAL A 81 -2.25 8.26 -9.74
CA VAL A 81 -1.70 6.91 -9.69
C VAL A 81 -1.73 6.35 -11.11
N THR A 82 -0.55 6.06 -11.67
CA THR A 82 -0.42 5.56 -13.04
C THR A 82 -0.41 4.05 -13.13
N HIS A 83 -0.08 3.37 -12.02
CA HIS A 83 0.00 1.92 -11.96
C HIS A 83 -0.45 1.41 -10.60
N VAL A 84 -1.20 0.31 -10.61
CA VAL A 84 -1.48 -0.49 -9.40
C VAL A 84 -0.90 -1.87 -9.58
N VAL A 85 -0.10 -2.31 -8.60
CA VAL A 85 0.45 -3.66 -8.55
C VAL A 85 -0.29 -4.44 -7.47
N ALA A 86 -1.14 -5.37 -7.89
CA ALA A 86 -1.71 -6.37 -6.99
C ALA A 86 -0.67 -7.46 -6.75
N THR A 87 -0.24 -7.64 -5.50
CA THR A 87 0.69 -8.71 -5.13
C THR A 87 0.05 -10.09 -5.34
N HIS A 88 -1.25 -10.20 -5.03
CA HIS A 88 -2.11 -11.35 -5.28
C HIS A 88 -3.59 -10.94 -5.17
N GLY A 89 -4.52 -11.87 -5.40
CA GLY A 89 -5.95 -11.59 -5.57
C GLY A 89 -6.83 -11.72 -4.31
N HIS A 90 -6.29 -11.70 -3.10
CA HIS A 90 -7.14 -11.74 -1.90
C HIS A 90 -7.83 -10.40 -1.63
N SER A 91 -9.01 -10.48 -1.02
CA SER A 91 -9.92 -9.34 -0.86
C SER A 91 -9.32 -8.15 -0.12
N ASP A 92 -8.40 -8.40 0.81
CA ASP A 92 -7.67 -7.42 1.63
C ASP A 92 -6.45 -6.79 0.91
N HIS A 93 -6.20 -7.16 -0.34
CA HIS A 93 -5.16 -6.58 -1.18
C HIS A 93 -5.72 -5.87 -2.42
N VAL A 94 -6.84 -6.35 -2.98
CA VAL A 94 -7.42 -5.84 -4.23
C VAL A 94 -8.79 -5.19 -4.07
N GLY A 95 -9.18 -4.84 -2.85
CA GLY A 95 -10.51 -4.35 -2.51
C GLY A 95 -10.88 -2.99 -3.10
N ASN A 96 -9.89 -2.20 -3.55
CA ASN A 96 -10.12 -0.84 -4.08
C ASN A 96 -9.52 -0.60 -5.47
N LEU A 97 -9.28 -1.64 -6.27
CA LEU A 97 -8.83 -1.48 -7.66
C LEU A 97 -9.74 -0.54 -8.47
N ASN A 98 -11.04 -0.53 -8.17
CA ASN A 98 -12.02 0.33 -8.84
C ASN A 98 -11.86 1.83 -8.58
N LEU A 99 -10.98 2.25 -7.68
CA LEU A 99 -10.61 3.66 -7.50
C LEU A 99 -9.59 4.15 -8.53
N PHE A 100 -8.98 3.24 -9.30
CA PHE A 100 -7.88 3.52 -10.23
C PHE A 100 -8.22 2.91 -11.61
N PRO A 101 -9.15 3.52 -12.37
CA PRO A 101 -9.68 2.94 -13.61
C PRO A 101 -8.79 3.14 -14.85
N ASP A 102 -7.81 4.05 -14.77
CA ASP A 102 -6.91 4.44 -15.86
C ASP A 102 -5.54 3.76 -15.75
#